data_AF-A0A353VD21-F1
#
_entry.id   AF-A0A353VD21-F1
#
_cell.length_a   1.000
_cell.length_b   1.000
_cell.length_c   1.000
_cell.angle_alpha   90.00
_cell.angle_beta   90.00
_cell.angle_gamma   90.00
#
_symmetry.space_group_name_H-M   'P 1'
#
loop_
_entity.id
_entity.type
_entity.pdbx_description
1 polymer ?
#
loop_
_entity_poly.entity_id
_entity_poly.type
_entity_poly.pdbx_seq_one_letter_code
_entity_poly.pdbx_strand_id
1 'polypeptide(L)'
;DWPVAAGVALVAVAAFLPTLANGFVTWDDDRNFLTNPHWRGLGPAQLGWMLTTPHLGLWVPLTWATLGLDYLLWGLRPAGYHATSLALHAATAGVVYLVALRLLAA
;
A
#
# COMPACT_ATOMS: atom_id res chain seq x y z
N ASP A 1 17.37 -16.21 9.78
CA ASP A 1 17.95 -15.05 10.49
C ASP A 1 16.95 -13.90 10.65
N TRP A 2 16.10 -13.97 11.67
CA TRP A 2 15.12 -12.92 11.98
C TRP A 2 15.74 -11.55 12.30
N PRO A 3 16.89 -11.44 13.00
CA PRO A 3 17.54 -10.15 13.22
C PRO A 3 17.97 -9.45 11.93
N VAL A 4 18.48 -10.21 10.95
CA VAL A 4 18.88 -9.66 9.65
C VAL A 4 17.66 -9.23 8.85
N ALA A 5 16.59 -10.03 8.86
CA ALA A 5 15.32 -9.66 8.24
C ALA A 5 14.75 -8.35 8.81
N ALA A 6 14.82 -8.17 10.14
CA ALA A 6 14.43 -6.93 10.80
C ALA A 6 15.34 -5.76 10.38
N GLY A 7 16.65 -5.99 10.27
CA GLY A 7 17.59 -5.00 9.74
C GLY A 7 17.24 -4.55 8.32
N VAL A 8 16.90 -5.48 7.43
CA VAL A 8 16.42 -5.17 6.06
C VAL A 8 15.16 -4.32 6.08
N ALA A 9 14.18 -4.68 6.92
CA ALA A 9 12.95 -3.89 7.05
C ALA A 9 13.24 -2.47 7.56
N LEU A 10 14.14 -2.30 8.53
CA LEU A 10 14.53 -0.98 9.05
C LEU A 10 15.25 -0.13 7.99
N VAL A 11 16.11 -0.74 7.17
CA VAL A 11 16.74 -0.04 6.04
C VAL A 11 15.71 0.42 5.03
N ALA A 12 14.71 -0.41 4.71
CA ALA A 12 13.61 -0.02 3.84
C ALA A 12 12.81 1.15 4.42
N VAL A 13 12.49 1.13 5.71
CA VAL A 13 11.84 2.26 6.40
C VAL A 13 12.69 3.53 6.28
N ALA A 14 13.97 3.46 6.61
CA ALA A 14 14.85 4.63 6.59
C ALA A 14 14.99 5.24 5.18
N ALA A 15 15.12 4.40 4.15
CA ALA A 15 15.27 4.84 2.77
C ALA A 15 14.01 5.55 2.23
N PHE A 16 12.82 5.09 2.65
CA PHE A 16 11.54 5.61 2.16
C PHE A 16 10.80 6.50 3.17
N LEU A 17 11.39 6.80 4.33
CA LEU A 17 10.81 7.69 5.34
C LEU A 17 10.39 9.07 4.79
N PRO A 18 11.14 9.70 3.84
CA PRO A 18 10.73 10.99 3.28
C PRO A 18 9.37 10.96 2.56
N THR A 19 8.89 9.78 2.14
CA THR A 19 7.58 9.65 1.46
C THR A 19 6.41 10.09 2.32
N LEU A 20 6.55 10.08 3.65
CA LEU A 20 5.51 10.55 4.56
C LEU A 20 5.22 12.06 4.44
N ALA A 21 6.17 12.82 3.89
CA ALA A 21 6.02 14.25 3.63
C ALA A 21 5.47 14.56 2.22
N ASN A 22 5.32 13.54 1.38
CA ASN A 22 4.80 13.72 0.02
C ASN A 22 3.27 13.86 0.01
N GLY A 23 2.77 14.55 -1.02
CA GLY A 23 1.35 14.65 -1.31
C GLY A 23 0.94 13.78 -2.50
N PHE A 24 -0.36 13.78 -2.80
CA PHE A 24 -0.86 13.27 -4.06
C PHE A 24 -0.34 14.11 -5.24
N VAL A 25 -0.05 13.46 -6.37
CA VAL A 25 0.53 14.08 -7.57
C VAL A 25 -0.44 14.07 -8.75
N THR A 26 -0.34 15.08 -9.61
CA THR A 26 -1.21 15.24 -10.79
C THR A 26 -0.74 14.37 -11.96
N TRP A 27 -0.69 13.05 -11.76
CA TRP A 27 -0.45 12.08 -12.82
C TRP A 27 -1.64 11.12 -12.94
N ASP A 28 -1.95 10.42 -11.86
CA ASP A 28 -3.09 9.50 -11.78
C ASP A 28 -3.83 9.56 -10.43
N ASP A 29 -3.26 10.17 -9.39
CA ASP A 29 -3.91 10.31 -8.08
C ASP A 29 -5.19 11.14 -8.14
N ASP A 30 -5.29 12.08 -9.06
CA ASP A 30 -6.50 12.85 -9.28
C ASP A 30 -7.66 11.92 -9.67
N ARG A 31 -7.41 10.96 -10.56
CA ARG A 31 -8.39 9.99 -11.08
C ARG A 31 -8.58 8.78 -10.17
N ASN A 32 -7.55 8.38 -9.43
CA ASN A 32 -7.61 7.25 -8.50
C ASN A 32 -8.20 7.64 -7.15
N PHE A 33 -7.79 8.77 -6.58
CA PHE A 33 -8.10 9.13 -5.20
C PHE A 33 -9.02 10.33 -5.07
N LEU A 34 -8.71 11.44 -5.76
CA LEU A 34 -9.37 12.73 -5.50
C LEU A 34 -10.78 12.81 -6.09
N THR A 35 -10.94 12.33 -7.32
CA THR A 35 -12.20 12.42 -8.08
C THR A 35 -13.01 11.11 -8.09
N ASN A 36 -12.43 10.00 -7.65
CA ASN A 36 -13.12 8.71 -7.55
C ASN A 36 -13.61 8.46 -6.12
N PRO A 37 -14.92 8.55 -5.84
CA PRO A 37 -15.47 8.28 -4.51
C PRO A 37 -15.78 6.80 -4.25
N HIS A 38 -15.75 5.94 -5.27
CA HIS A 38 -16.36 4.60 -5.21
C HIS A 38 -15.63 3.58 -4.32
N TRP A 39 -14.34 3.81 -4.03
CA TRP A 39 -13.53 2.93 -3.17
C TRP A 39 -13.48 3.39 -1.71
N ARG A 40 -14.03 4.57 -1.40
CA ARG A 40 -13.84 5.26 -0.11
C ARG A 40 -14.61 4.56 1.02
N GLY A 41 -13.98 3.56 1.63
CA GLY A 41 -14.52 2.76 2.72
C GLY A 41 -14.69 1.28 2.35
N LEU A 42 -15.27 0.51 3.25
CA LEU A 42 -15.43 -0.96 3.13
C LEU A 42 -16.89 -1.41 3.24
N GLY A 43 -17.83 -0.53 2.90
CA GLY A 43 -19.24 -0.88 2.82
C GLY A 43 -19.56 -1.79 1.63
N PRO A 44 -20.76 -2.40 1.58
CA PRO A 44 -21.14 -3.29 0.49
C PRO A 44 -21.03 -2.66 -0.91
N ALA A 45 -21.35 -1.37 -1.04
CA ALA A 45 -21.24 -0.65 -2.31
C ALA A 45 -19.77 -0.51 -2.76
N GLN A 46 -18.87 -0.16 -1.84
CA GLN A 46 -17.44 -0.05 -2.10
C GLN A 46 -16.86 -1.41 -2.46
N LEU A 47 -17.12 -2.44 -1.64
CA LEU A 47 -16.64 -3.79 -1.90
C LEU A 47 -17.14 -4.35 -3.23
N GLY A 48 -18.42 -4.11 -3.56
CA GLY A 48 -19.00 -4.47 -4.86
C GLY A 48 -18.25 -3.80 -6.02
N TRP A 49 -17.97 -2.51 -5.92
CA TRP A 49 -17.19 -1.78 -6.92
C TRP A 49 -15.77 -2.36 -7.07
N MET A 50 -15.07 -2.60 -5.95
CA MET A 50 -13.71 -3.14 -5.93
C MET A 50 -13.60 -4.47 -6.67
N LEU A 51 -14.58 -5.36 -6.47
CA LEU A 51 -14.57 -6.71 -7.04
C LEU A 51 -14.99 -6.76 -8.50
N THR A 52 -15.70 -5.74 -9.01
CA THR A 52 -16.33 -5.79 -10.33
C THR A 52 -15.80 -4.76 -11.33
N THR A 53 -15.09 -3.73 -10.87
CA THR A 53 -14.73 -2.59 -11.72
C THR A 53 -13.23 -2.56 -12.05
N PRO A 54 -12.84 -2.72 -13.33
CA PRO A 54 -11.50 -2.36 -13.78
C PRO A 54 -11.40 -0.83 -13.94
N HIS A 55 -10.86 -0.15 -12.94
CA HIS A 55 -10.67 1.32 -12.95
C HIS A 55 -9.36 1.68 -13.64
N LEU A 56 -9.38 2.62 -14.58
CA LEU A 56 -8.22 2.98 -15.42
C LEU A 56 -7.58 1.78 -16.14
N GLY A 57 -8.35 0.73 -16.43
CA GLY A 57 -7.86 -0.51 -17.05
C GLY A 57 -7.25 -1.52 -16.08
N LEU A 58 -7.21 -1.23 -14.78
CA LEU A 58 -6.65 -2.11 -13.75
C LEU A 58 -7.75 -2.72 -12.87
N TRP A 59 -7.78 -4.05 -12.79
CA TRP A 59 -8.58 -4.79 -11.81
C TRP A 59 -7.69 -5.17 -10.62
N VAL A 60 -7.79 -4.40 -9.53
CA VAL A 60 -6.92 -4.51 -8.35
C VAL A 60 -7.74 -4.49 -7.05
N PRO A 61 -8.65 -5.46 -6.85
CA PRO A 61 -9.61 -5.45 -5.74
C PRO A 61 -8.96 -5.39 -4.36
N LEU A 62 -7.86 -6.12 -4.15
CA LEU A 62 -7.16 -6.13 -2.87
C LEU A 62 -6.49 -4.79 -2.58
N THR A 63 -5.90 -4.16 -3.60
CA THR A 63 -5.33 -2.80 -3.48
C THR A 63 -6.43 -1.80 -3.14
N TRP A 64 -7.59 -1.87 -3.79
CA TRP A 64 -8.69 -0.99 -3.42
C TRP A 64 -9.20 -1.25 -2.01
N ALA A 65 -9.21 -2.50 -1.53
CA ALA A 65 -9.62 -2.81 -0.17
C ALA A 65 -8.63 -2.24 0.86
N THR A 66 -7.31 -2.33 0.63
CA THR A 66 -6.32 -1.71 1.53
C THR A 66 -6.44 -0.20 1.51
N LEU A 67 -6.64 0.40 0.33
CA LEU A 67 -6.90 1.84 0.21
C LEU A 67 -8.20 2.22 0.93
N GLY A 68 -9.28 1.44 0.77
CA GLY A 68 -10.56 1.67 1.45
C GLY A 68 -10.41 1.67 2.97
N LEU A 69 -9.56 0.79 3.52
CA LEU A 69 -9.18 0.83 4.93
C LEU A 69 -8.40 2.10 5.29
N ASP A 70 -7.42 2.49 4.46
CA ASP A 70 -6.67 3.74 4.65
C ASP A 70 -7.60 4.96 4.67
N TYR A 71 -8.62 4.99 3.82
CA TYR A 71 -9.61 6.07 3.83
C TYR A 71 -10.37 6.15 5.16
N LEU A 72 -10.74 5.00 5.75
CA LEU A 72 -11.44 4.98 7.04
C LEU A 72 -10.55 5.49 8.19
N LEU A 73 -9.26 5.19 8.14
CA LEU A 73 -8.30 5.58 9.18
C LEU A 73 -7.80 7.02 9.01
N TRP A 74 -7.56 7.43 7.76
CA TRP A 74 -6.78 8.62 7.45
C TRP A 74 -7.58 9.68 6.69
N GLY A 75 -8.76 9.37 6.15
CA GLY A 75 -9.43 10.20 5.15
C GLY A 75 -8.54 10.41 3.94
N LEU A 76 -8.64 11.53 3.23
CA LEU A 76 -7.77 11.87 2.09
C LEU A 76 -6.42 12.49 2.50
N ARG A 77 -5.84 12.08 3.63
CA ARG A 77 -4.50 12.57 4.06
C ARG A 77 -3.40 11.68 3.45
N PRO A 78 -2.58 12.17 2.51
CA PRO A 78 -1.60 11.35 1.77
C PRO A 78 -0.62 10.60 2.67
N ALA A 79 -0.18 11.25 3.76
CA ALA A 79 0.76 10.67 4.72
C ALA A 79 0.28 9.31 5.29
N GLY A 80 -1.02 9.11 5.45
CA GLY A 80 -1.59 7.84 5.93
C GLY A 80 -1.41 6.69 4.93
N TYR A 81 -1.70 6.95 3.65
CA TYR A 81 -1.51 6.00 2.55
C TYR A 81 -0.03 5.64 2.35
N HIS A 82 0.85 6.64 2.45
CA HIS A 82 2.29 6.42 2.41
C HIS A 82 2.78 5.62 3.62
N ALA A 83 2.25 5.87 4.81
CA ALA A 83 2.59 5.10 6.02
C ALA A 83 2.20 3.62 5.91
N THR A 84 0.96 3.33 5.48
CA THR A 84 0.50 1.95 5.26
C THR A 84 1.35 1.26 4.19
N SER A 85 1.57 1.93 3.05
CA SER A 85 2.40 1.38 1.96
C SER A 85 3.85 1.12 2.41
N LEU A 86 4.44 2.03 3.19
CA LEU A 86 5.79 1.89 3.73
C LEU A 86 5.89 0.72 4.71
N ALA A 87 4.92 0.55 5.61
CA ALA A 87 4.87 -0.56 6.54
C ALA A 87 4.78 -1.92 5.82
N LEU A 88 3.90 -2.02 4.83
CA LEU A 88 3.78 -3.22 4.00
C LEU A 88 5.08 -3.48 3.22
N HIS A 89 5.66 -2.46 2.59
CA HIS A 89 6.92 -2.59 1.86
C HIS A 89 8.06 -3.10 2.74
N ALA A 90 8.24 -2.52 3.94
CA ALA A 90 9.27 -2.93 4.88
C ALA A 90 9.09 -4.38 5.36
N ALA A 91 7.84 -4.78 5.67
CA ALA A 91 7.53 -6.15 6.04
C ALA A 91 7.81 -7.12 4.89
N THR A 92 7.39 -6.78 3.67
CA THR A 92 7.66 -7.60 2.47
C THR A 92 9.15 -7.71 2.20
N ALA A 93 9.94 -6.65 2.35
CA ALA A 93 11.39 -6.70 2.17
C ALA A 93 12.06 -7.71 3.13
N GLY A 94 11.67 -7.71 4.41
CA GLY A 94 12.15 -8.69 5.39
C GLY A 94 11.74 -10.13 5.05
N VAL A 95 10.50 -10.34 4.60
CA VAL A 95 10.01 -11.66 4.15
C VAL A 95 10.76 -12.13 2.90
N VAL A 96 10.99 -11.26 1.92
CA VAL A 96 11.76 -11.59 0.71
C VAL A 96 13.17 -12.03 1.07
N TYR A 97 13.84 -11.37 2.02
CA TYR A 97 15.14 -11.83 2.53
C TYR A 97 15.07 -13.25 3.11
N LEU A 98 14.05 -13.56 3.93
CA LEU A 98 13.89 -14.88 4.53
C LEU A 98 13.62 -15.97 3.47
N VAL A 99 12.81 -15.65 2.46
CA VAL A 99 12.54 -16.54 1.32
C VAL A 99 13.82 -16.78 0.52
N ALA A 100 14.57 -15.72 0.19
CA ALA A 100 15.84 -15.83 -0.52
C ALA A 100 16.86 -16.67 0.25
N LEU A 101 17.00 -16.46 1.56
CA LEU A 101 17.86 -17.25 2.42
C LEU A 101 17.47 -18.74 2.38
N ARG A 102 16.18 -19.04 2.43
CA ARG A 102 15.68 -20.42 2.38
C ARG A 102 15.93 -21.09 1.03
N LEU A 103 15.81 -20.35 -0.07
CA LEU A 103 16.02 -20.86 -1.42
C LEU A 103 17.50 -21.05 -1.76
N LEU A 104 18.38 -20.18 -1.26
CA LEU A 104 19.82 -20.20 -1.54
C LEU A 104 20.63 -21.10 -0.59
N ALA A 105 20.06 -21.44 0.57
CA ALA A 105 20.66 -22.39 1.51
C ALA A 105 20.30 -23.86 1.20
N ALA A 106 19.46 -24.10 0.20
CA ALA A 106 19.12 -25.43 -0.33
C ALA A 106 20.13 -25.85 -1.40
#